data_AF-H5YKE1-F1
#
_entry.id   AF-H5YKE1-F1
#
_cell.length_a   1.000
_cell.length_b   1.000
_cell.length_c   1.000
_cell.angle_alpha   90.00
_cell.angle_beta   90.00
_cell.angle_gamma   90.00
#
_symmetry.space_group_name_H-M   'P 1'
#
loop_
_entity.id
_entity.type
_entity.pdbx_description
1 polymer ?
#
loop_
_entity_poly.entity_id
_entity_poly.type
_entity_poly.pdbx_seq_one_letter_code
_entity_poly.pdbx_strand_id
1 'polypeptide(L)'
;MLSIEVRAAFSTPAMDAAEIRRAVAPGLLRVGRGVEIIRAFLEVWPLLKSELTQRQERDREIVAISRSGFAEVSHLKVVDLLRGKLRPPEEILQRLGGMHDALSQDIKTRGDRRLSNAEGVSATFLEAVRRFGMDTLSHKNPGLQILEANGIDVSDIDENTTVGDVGTLAVFRAKLRVINQITRLPWGELKATVPARRLPSQIIQSSVDRFRPDGKEWKGSDLNDTHLSCLAAYADVTYVDKRTHEAFRMARDKIPGFTALVHRVEKAGHYSKIREQLIEPEI
;
A
#
# COMPACT_ATOMS: atom_id res chain seq x y z
N MET A 1 12.90 -2.67 6.79
CA MET A 1 12.68 -1.21 6.97
C MET A 1 11.51 -0.93 7.89
N LEU A 2 10.26 -1.14 7.45
CA LEU A 2 9.06 -0.85 8.24
C LEU A 2 9.06 -1.54 9.62
N SER A 3 9.58 -2.76 9.75
CA SER A 3 9.72 -3.43 11.06
C SER A 3 10.63 -2.71 12.05
N ILE A 4 11.70 -2.06 11.57
CA ILE A 4 12.64 -1.28 12.40
C ILE A 4 12.00 0.05 12.79
N GLU A 5 11.35 0.73 11.84
CA GLU A 5 10.59 1.96 12.11
C GLU A 5 9.49 1.72 13.15
N VAL A 6 8.75 0.61 13.04
CA VAL A 6 7.70 0.24 14.00
C VAL A 6 8.28 0.01 15.40
N ARG A 7 9.41 -0.69 15.52
CA ARG A 7 10.07 -0.89 16.82
C ARG A 7 10.50 0.45 17.42
N ALA A 8 11.13 1.31 16.63
CA ALA A 8 11.54 2.64 17.08
C ALA A 8 10.32 3.47 17.52
N ALA A 9 9.30 3.59 16.68
CA ALA A 9 8.07 4.33 16.97
C ALA A 9 7.36 3.84 18.25
N PHE A 10 7.40 2.53 18.50
CA PHE A 10 6.86 1.92 19.71
C PHE A 10 7.68 2.28 20.96
N SER A 11 9.01 2.16 20.88
CA SER A 11 9.91 2.43 22.01
C SER A 11 10.06 3.92 22.34
N THR A 12 9.79 4.82 21.39
CA THR A 12 9.90 6.27 21.59
C THR A 12 8.60 6.98 21.18
N PRO A 13 7.51 6.94 21.98
CA PRO A 13 6.19 7.44 21.59
C PRO A 13 6.13 8.93 21.21
N ALA A 14 7.06 9.74 21.72
CA ALA A 14 7.12 11.18 21.45
C ALA A 14 7.73 11.52 20.09
N MET A 15 8.52 10.63 19.48
CA MET A 15 9.23 10.95 18.25
C MET A 15 8.29 11.07 17.05
N ASP A 16 8.48 12.11 16.25
CA ASP A 16 7.81 12.24 14.96
C ASP A 16 8.46 11.35 13.87
N ALA A 17 7.90 11.38 12.66
CA ALA A 17 8.41 10.58 11.55
C ALA A 17 9.85 10.94 11.14
N ALA A 18 10.21 12.23 11.13
CA ALA A 18 11.55 12.66 10.74
C ALA A 18 12.60 12.28 11.78
N GLU A 19 12.24 12.31 13.06
CA GLU A 19 13.04 11.80 14.17
C GLU A 19 13.22 10.29 14.10
N ILE A 20 12.14 9.53 13.87
CA ILE A 20 12.21 8.08 13.67
C ILE A 20 13.14 7.73 12.51
N ARG A 21 13.01 8.42 11.37
CA ARG A 21 13.90 8.23 10.21
C ARG A 21 15.37 8.39 10.60
N ARG A 22 15.71 9.49 11.28
CA ARG A 22 17.10 9.76 11.72
C ARG A 22 17.61 8.70 12.69
N ALA A 23 16.77 8.24 13.61
CA ALA A 23 17.14 7.22 14.59
C ALA A 23 17.38 5.84 13.94
N VAL A 24 16.60 5.46 12.92
CA VAL A 24 16.72 4.13 12.30
C VAL A 24 17.72 4.07 11.15
N ALA A 25 18.04 5.20 10.50
CA ALA A 25 18.92 5.25 9.33
C ALA A 25 20.27 4.53 9.53
N PRO A 26 21.01 4.72 10.65
CA PRO A 26 22.31 4.07 10.85
C PRO A 26 22.23 2.53 10.91
N GLY A 27 21.07 1.99 11.32
CA GLY A 27 20.87 0.55 11.49
C GLY A 27 20.25 -0.15 10.27
N LEU A 28 19.89 0.58 9.21
CA LEU A 28 19.19 0.03 8.05
C LEU A 28 20.14 -0.58 7.01
N LEU A 29 21.34 -0.04 6.85
CA LEU A 29 22.34 -0.54 5.92
C LEU A 29 23.32 -1.45 6.66
N ARG A 30 23.48 -2.67 6.15
CA ARG A 30 24.53 -3.59 6.60
C ARG A 30 25.63 -3.59 5.56
N VAL A 31 26.82 -3.15 5.95
CA VAL A 31 28.03 -3.22 5.11
C VAL A 31 28.82 -4.45 5.54
N GLY A 32 29.25 -5.25 4.56
CA GLY A 32 29.99 -6.48 4.79
C GLY A 32 30.64 -6.98 3.52
N ARG A 33 31.36 -8.11 3.58
CA ARG A 33 32.05 -8.63 2.40
C ARG A 33 31.03 -9.15 1.39
N GLY A 34 31.29 -8.92 0.10
CA GLY A 34 30.38 -9.37 -0.97
C GLY A 34 30.09 -10.87 -0.91
N VAL A 35 31.06 -11.69 -0.51
CA VAL A 35 30.88 -13.14 -0.33
C VAL A 35 29.93 -13.52 0.81
N GLU A 36 29.74 -12.67 1.82
CA GLU A 36 28.84 -12.93 2.94
C GLU A 36 27.41 -12.46 2.63
N ILE A 37 27.28 -11.35 1.91
CA ILE A 37 25.98 -10.71 1.63
C ILE A 37 25.39 -11.18 0.30
N ILE A 38 26.19 -11.15 -0.77
CA ILE A 38 25.72 -11.43 -2.14
C ILE A 38 25.56 -12.94 -2.35
N ARG A 39 26.50 -13.77 -1.86
CA ARG A 39 26.43 -15.23 -2.08
C ARG A 39 25.18 -15.84 -1.45
N ALA A 40 24.90 -15.50 -0.19
CA ALA A 40 23.69 -15.97 0.51
C ALA A 40 22.41 -15.56 -0.24
N PHE A 41 22.37 -14.35 -0.81
CA PHE A 41 21.26 -13.91 -1.64
C PHE A 41 21.18 -14.68 -2.96
N LEU A 42 22.30 -14.87 -3.67
CA LEU A 42 22.34 -15.56 -4.96
C LEU A 42 21.97 -17.05 -4.85
N GLU A 43 22.25 -17.70 -3.72
CA GLU A 43 21.84 -19.08 -3.46
C GLU A 43 20.30 -19.21 -3.33
N VAL A 44 19.66 -18.20 -2.73
CA VAL A 44 18.20 -18.19 -2.51
C VAL A 44 17.46 -17.57 -3.70
N TRP A 45 18.13 -16.75 -4.51
CA TRP A 45 17.52 -16.00 -5.60
C TRP A 45 16.77 -16.85 -6.64
N PRO A 46 17.28 -18.02 -7.10
CA PRO A 46 16.53 -18.88 -8.02
C PRO A 46 15.20 -19.36 -7.44
N LEU A 47 15.16 -19.65 -6.13
CA LEU A 47 13.94 -20.07 -5.42
C LEU A 47 12.93 -18.91 -5.32
N LEU A 48 13.41 -17.69 -5.07
CA LEU A 48 12.56 -16.52 -5.01
C LEU A 48 12.07 -16.09 -6.40
N LYS A 49 12.88 -16.25 -7.45
CA LYS A 49 12.56 -15.78 -8.79
C LYS A 49 11.29 -16.43 -9.33
N SER A 50 11.10 -17.74 -9.14
CA SER A 50 9.89 -18.44 -9.61
C SER A 50 8.65 -17.91 -8.90
N GLU A 51 8.71 -17.80 -7.58
CA GLU A 51 7.61 -17.28 -6.75
C GLU A 51 7.28 -15.83 -7.11
N LEU A 52 8.30 -14.96 -7.23
CA LEU A 52 8.12 -13.57 -7.63
C LEU A 52 7.54 -13.44 -9.04
N THR A 53 7.91 -14.34 -9.95
CA THR A 53 7.36 -14.36 -11.32
C THR A 53 5.89 -14.76 -11.30
N GLN A 54 5.51 -15.78 -10.52
CA GLN A 54 4.11 -16.18 -10.35
C GLN A 54 3.27 -15.06 -9.72
N ARG A 55 3.85 -14.30 -8.78
CA ARG A 55 3.17 -13.15 -8.17
C ARG A 55 2.95 -11.97 -9.11
N GLN A 56 3.68 -11.86 -10.22
CA GLN A 56 3.51 -10.74 -11.15
C GLN A 56 2.10 -10.66 -11.75
N GLU A 57 1.46 -11.81 -11.99
CA GLU A 57 0.08 -11.82 -12.46
C GLU A 57 -0.85 -11.25 -11.40
N ARG A 58 -0.68 -11.72 -10.15
CA ARG A 58 -1.43 -11.22 -9.00
C ARG A 58 -1.20 -9.73 -8.75
N ASP A 59 0.01 -9.22 -8.92
CA ASP A 59 0.32 -7.80 -8.78
C ASP A 59 -0.45 -6.96 -9.81
N ARG A 60 -0.56 -7.44 -11.06
CA ARG A 60 -1.37 -6.78 -12.09
C ARG A 60 -2.84 -6.75 -11.71
N GLU A 61 -3.38 -7.87 -11.21
CA GLU A 61 -4.77 -7.93 -10.73
C GLU A 61 -5.01 -6.95 -9.58
N ILE A 62 -4.11 -6.92 -8.59
CA ILE A 62 -4.20 -6.02 -7.44
C ILE A 62 -4.21 -4.57 -7.90
N VAL A 63 -3.30 -4.19 -8.82
CA VAL A 63 -3.26 -2.82 -9.35
C VAL A 63 -4.55 -2.50 -10.10
N ALA A 64 -5.04 -3.41 -10.94
CA ALA A 64 -6.25 -3.16 -11.74
C ALA A 64 -7.50 -3.02 -10.86
N ILE A 65 -7.65 -3.87 -9.83
CA ILE A 65 -8.78 -3.80 -8.88
C ILE A 65 -8.69 -2.56 -8.00
N SER A 66 -7.51 -2.29 -7.41
CA SER A 66 -7.34 -1.17 -6.47
C SER A 66 -7.45 0.21 -7.13
N ARG A 67 -7.12 0.31 -8.42
CA ARG A 67 -7.26 1.56 -9.21
C ARG A 67 -8.66 1.71 -9.80
N SER A 68 -9.42 0.64 -9.92
CA SER A 68 -10.79 0.68 -10.41
C SER A 68 -11.69 1.36 -9.38
N GLY A 69 -12.50 2.31 -9.86
CA GLY A 69 -13.52 2.99 -9.08
C GLY A 69 -14.84 2.23 -9.04
N PHE A 70 -14.89 0.96 -9.50
CA PHE A 70 -16.12 0.23 -9.84
C PHE A 70 -17.22 0.22 -8.78
N ALA A 71 -16.87 0.32 -7.49
CA ALA A 71 -17.83 0.30 -6.40
C ALA A 71 -18.37 1.68 -6.03
N GLU A 72 -17.67 2.77 -6.38
CA GLU A 72 -18.04 4.17 -6.10
C GLU A 72 -18.40 4.49 -4.63
N VAL A 73 -17.93 3.69 -3.66
CA VAL A 73 -18.30 3.83 -2.24
C VAL A 73 -17.26 4.54 -1.38
N SER A 74 -16.07 4.85 -1.92
CA SER A 74 -14.93 5.32 -1.12
C SER A 74 -15.21 6.60 -0.34
N HIS A 75 -16.06 7.49 -0.86
CA HIS A 75 -16.42 8.77 -0.26
C HIS A 75 -17.55 8.68 0.77
N LEU A 76 -18.23 7.53 0.87
CA LEU A 76 -19.34 7.35 1.80
C LEU A 76 -18.83 7.30 3.24
N LYS A 77 -19.58 7.93 4.16
CA LYS A 77 -19.28 7.89 5.59
C LYS A 77 -19.65 6.54 6.19
N VAL A 78 -18.76 5.98 6.99
CA VAL A 78 -18.96 4.65 7.59
C VAL A 78 -20.12 4.67 8.59
N VAL A 79 -20.29 5.76 9.34
CA VAL A 79 -21.39 5.92 10.29
C VAL A 79 -22.77 5.85 9.63
N ASP A 80 -22.91 6.34 8.40
CA ASP A 80 -24.17 6.28 7.66
C ASP A 80 -24.48 4.84 7.20
N LEU A 81 -23.43 4.10 6.82
CA LEU A 81 -23.55 2.69 6.45
C LEU A 81 -23.92 1.81 7.66
N LEU A 82 -23.33 2.08 8.83
CA LEU A 82 -23.61 1.34 10.07
C LEU A 82 -25.03 1.57 10.60
N ARG A 83 -25.61 2.75 10.33
CA ARG A 83 -27.01 3.08 10.67
C ARG A 83 -28.01 2.59 9.62
N GLY A 84 -27.53 2.26 8.43
CA GLY A 84 -28.33 1.77 7.32
C GLY A 84 -28.99 0.42 7.62
N LYS A 85 -30.04 0.10 6.86
CA LYS A 85 -30.63 -1.23 6.87
C LYS A 85 -29.92 -2.12 5.86
N LEU A 86 -29.83 -3.42 6.18
CA LEU A 86 -29.40 -4.40 5.20
C LEU A 86 -30.37 -4.39 4.01
N ARG A 87 -29.78 -4.40 2.82
CA ARG A 87 -30.53 -4.53 1.58
C ARG A 87 -31.08 -5.96 1.45
N PRO A 88 -32.20 -6.15 0.75
CA PRO A 88 -32.65 -7.47 0.38
C PRO A 88 -31.60 -8.24 -0.43
N PRO A 89 -31.51 -9.58 -0.30
CA PRO A 89 -30.51 -10.39 -0.99
C PRO A 89 -30.49 -10.21 -2.52
N GLU A 90 -31.65 -10.04 -3.14
CA GLU A 90 -31.79 -9.81 -4.58
C GLU A 90 -31.15 -8.49 -5.03
N GLU A 91 -31.29 -7.41 -4.25
CA GLU A 91 -30.66 -6.12 -4.54
C GLU A 91 -29.14 -6.22 -4.38
N ILE A 92 -28.67 -6.97 -3.38
CA ILE A 92 -27.24 -7.23 -3.17
C ILE A 92 -26.65 -7.96 -4.38
N LEU A 93 -27.31 -9.03 -4.85
CA LEU A 93 -26.86 -9.80 -6.00
C LEU A 93 -26.85 -8.96 -7.29
N GLN A 94 -27.89 -8.15 -7.51
CA GLN A 94 -27.94 -7.24 -8.66
C GLN A 94 -26.79 -6.22 -8.64
N ARG A 95 -26.51 -5.63 -7.47
CA ARG A 95 -25.38 -4.69 -7.30
C ARG A 95 -24.03 -5.37 -7.51
N LEU A 96 -23.84 -6.59 -7.01
CA LEU A 96 -22.62 -7.36 -7.27
C LEU A 96 -22.45 -7.66 -8.77
N GLY A 97 -23.54 -7.95 -9.49
CA GLY A 97 -23.51 -8.06 -10.95
C GLY A 97 -23.08 -6.77 -11.64
N GLY A 98 -23.65 -5.62 -11.25
CA GLY A 98 -23.23 -4.33 -11.79
C GLY A 98 -21.76 -3.99 -11.50
N MET A 99 -21.29 -4.32 -10.30
CA MET A 99 -19.87 -4.18 -9.93
C MET A 99 -18.97 -5.10 -10.76
N HIS A 100 -19.44 -6.30 -11.11
CA HIS A 100 -18.69 -7.25 -11.93
C HIS A 100 -18.45 -6.66 -13.32
N ASP A 101 -19.51 -6.12 -13.94
CA ASP A 101 -19.47 -5.55 -15.28
C ASP A 101 -18.59 -4.29 -15.31
N ALA A 102 -18.76 -3.40 -14.33
CA ALA A 102 -17.97 -2.18 -14.21
C ALA A 102 -16.47 -2.48 -14.05
N LEU A 103 -16.11 -3.38 -13.12
CA LEU A 103 -14.72 -3.77 -12.89
C LEU A 103 -14.12 -4.46 -14.13
N SER A 104 -14.87 -5.34 -14.78
CA SER A 104 -14.41 -6.00 -16.02
C SER A 104 -14.13 -4.98 -17.12
N GLN A 105 -15.00 -3.98 -17.27
CA GLN A 105 -14.83 -2.93 -18.27
C GLN A 105 -13.62 -2.03 -17.98
N ASP A 106 -13.41 -1.68 -16.70
CA ASP A 106 -12.24 -0.94 -16.25
C ASP A 106 -10.94 -1.68 -16.55
N ILE A 107 -10.88 -2.98 -16.23
CA ILE A 107 -9.70 -3.82 -16.50
C ILE A 107 -9.45 -3.92 -18.01
N LYS A 108 -10.49 -4.13 -18.84
CA LYS A 108 -10.33 -4.18 -20.31
C LYS A 108 -9.79 -2.89 -20.90
N THR A 109 -10.26 -1.76 -20.38
CA THR A 109 -9.96 -0.45 -20.97
C THR A 109 -8.62 0.10 -20.47
N ARG A 110 -8.29 -0.14 -19.20
CA ARG A 110 -7.20 0.54 -18.50
C ARG A 110 -6.24 -0.41 -17.78
N GLY A 111 -6.60 -1.68 -17.58
CA GLY A 111 -5.73 -2.65 -16.93
C GLY A 111 -4.44 -2.90 -17.70
N ASP A 112 -3.45 -3.49 -17.02
CA ASP A 112 -2.22 -3.94 -17.64
C ASP A 112 -2.53 -4.88 -18.82
N ARG A 113 -2.01 -4.59 -20.01
CA ARG A 113 -2.32 -5.36 -21.24
C ARG A 113 -1.94 -6.83 -21.17
N ARG A 114 -1.11 -7.21 -20.20
CA ARG A 114 -0.71 -8.60 -19.95
C ARG A 114 -1.74 -9.36 -19.12
N LEU A 115 -2.79 -8.71 -18.63
CA LEU A 115 -3.98 -9.37 -18.08
C LEU A 115 -4.92 -9.72 -19.24
N SER A 116 -4.99 -10.99 -19.60
CA SER A 116 -5.78 -11.46 -20.73
C SER A 116 -7.24 -11.79 -20.39
N ASN A 117 -7.59 -11.92 -19.11
CA ASN A 117 -8.90 -12.39 -18.65
C ASN A 117 -9.54 -11.41 -17.65
N ALA A 118 -10.04 -10.29 -18.14
CA ALA A 118 -10.65 -9.25 -17.29
C ALA A 118 -11.90 -9.76 -16.54
N GLU A 119 -12.75 -10.52 -17.22
CA GLU A 119 -13.96 -11.12 -16.67
C GLU A 119 -13.62 -12.11 -15.56
N GLY A 120 -12.63 -12.98 -15.78
CA GLY A 120 -12.18 -13.93 -14.76
C GLY A 120 -11.65 -13.24 -13.50
N VAL A 121 -10.83 -12.20 -13.66
CA VAL A 121 -10.29 -11.42 -12.52
C VAL A 121 -11.42 -10.78 -11.72
N SER A 122 -12.37 -10.13 -12.41
CA SER A 122 -13.53 -9.51 -11.79
C SER A 122 -14.42 -10.54 -11.07
N ALA A 123 -14.71 -11.68 -11.73
CA ALA A 123 -15.54 -12.74 -11.17
C ALA A 123 -14.90 -13.37 -9.92
N THR A 124 -13.61 -13.70 -9.96
CA THR A 124 -12.87 -14.24 -8.81
C THR A 124 -12.88 -13.27 -7.63
N PHE A 125 -12.65 -11.98 -7.90
CA PHE A 125 -12.66 -10.97 -6.85
C PHE A 125 -14.05 -10.81 -6.21
N LEU A 126 -15.11 -10.67 -7.01
CA LEU A 126 -16.46 -10.50 -6.45
C LEU A 126 -17.03 -11.75 -5.81
N GLU A 127 -16.63 -12.94 -6.26
CA GLU A 127 -16.98 -14.17 -5.56
C GLU A 127 -16.32 -14.23 -4.17
N ALA A 128 -15.07 -13.77 -4.04
CA ALA A 128 -14.43 -13.65 -2.73
C ALA A 128 -15.15 -12.63 -1.83
N VAL A 129 -15.57 -11.47 -2.38
CA VAL A 129 -16.37 -10.47 -1.65
C VAL A 129 -17.71 -11.06 -1.21
N ARG A 130 -18.41 -11.77 -2.11
CA ARG A 130 -19.70 -12.40 -1.84
C ARG A 130 -19.58 -13.43 -0.71
N ARG A 131 -18.59 -14.31 -0.79
CA ARG A 131 -18.35 -15.34 0.23
C ARG A 131 -18.07 -14.71 1.60
N PHE A 132 -17.16 -13.73 1.65
CA PHE A 132 -16.85 -13.00 2.88
C PHE A 132 -18.09 -12.29 3.47
N GLY A 133 -18.89 -11.67 2.61
CA GLY A 133 -20.14 -11.02 3.02
C GLY A 133 -21.15 -12.00 3.61
N MET A 134 -21.39 -13.14 2.95
CA MET A 134 -22.33 -14.17 3.41
C MET A 134 -21.96 -14.73 4.78
N ASP A 135 -20.68 -15.00 5.02
CA ASP A 135 -20.19 -15.48 6.33
C ASP A 135 -20.50 -14.45 7.43
N THR A 136 -20.50 -13.15 7.08
CA THR A 136 -20.68 -12.05 8.02
C THR A 136 -22.15 -11.64 8.26
N LEU A 137 -23.05 -11.93 7.31
CA LEU A 137 -24.48 -11.59 7.41
C LEU A 137 -25.23 -12.32 8.53
N SER A 138 -24.67 -13.42 9.04
CA SER A 138 -25.25 -14.20 10.14
C SER A 138 -25.22 -13.48 11.50
N HIS A 139 -24.57 -12.32 11.60
CA HIS A 139 -24.41 -11.55 12.83
C HIS A 139 -25.40 -10.40 12.96
N LYS A 140 -25.72 -10.00 14.21
CA LYS A 140 -26.65 -8.90 14.52
C LYS A 140 -26.22 -7.55 13.93
N ASN A 141 -24.92 -7.32 13.70
CA ASN A 141 -24.41 -6.12 13.04
C ASN A 141 -23.25 -6.49 12.09
N PRO A 142 -23.56 -6.82 10.81
CA PRO A 142 -22.55 -7.24 9.84
C PRO A 142 -21.50 -6.16 9.55
N GLY A 143 -21.88 -4.88 9.60
CA GLY A 143 -20.96 -3.77 9.37
C GLY A 143 -19.85 -3.71 10.43
N LEU A 144 -20.20 -3.85 11.71
CA LEU A 144 -19.22 -3.92 12.80
C LEU A 144 -18.33 -5.15 12.68
N GLN A 145 -18.88 -6.31 12.30
CA GLN A 145 -18.10 -7.53 12.10
C GLN A 145 -17.08 -7.40 10.95
N ILE A 146 -17.46 -6.73 9.85
CA ILE A 146 -16.52 -6.44 8.75
C ILE A 146 -15.37 -5.57 9.26
N LEU A 147 -15.66 -4.55 10.07
CA LEU A 147 -14.64 -3.66 10.64
C LEU A 147 -13.69 -4.43 11.56
N GLU A 148 -14.22 -5.23 12.48
CA GLU A 148 -13.45 -6.05 13.41
C GLU A 148 -12.56 -7.08 12.70
N ALA A 149 -13.10 -7.75 11.67
CA ALA A 149 -12.32 -8.68 10.84
C ALA A 149 -11.11 -8.01 10.18
N ASN A 150 -11.26 -6.73 9.80
CA ASN A 150 -10.20 -5.90 9.24
C ASN A 150 -9.31 -5.22 10.30
N GLY A 151 -9.55 -5.49 11.58
CA GLY A 151 -8.76 -4.96 12.70
C GLY A 151 -9.03 -3.49 13.01
N ILE A 152 -10.22 -3.02 12.67
CA ILE A 152 -10.69 -1.66 12.90
C ILE A 152 -11.63 -1.68 14.10
N ASP A 153 -11.28 -0.91 15.12
CA ASP A 153 -12.12 -0.77 16.31
C ASP A 153 -13.15 0.36 16.08
N VAL A 154 -14.31 0.32 16.73
CA VAL A 154 -15.30 1.40 16.64
C VAL A 154 -14.72 2.76 17.06
N SER A 155 -13.78 2.76 18.00
CA SER A 155 -13.06 3.97 18.42
C SER A 155 -12.14 4.56 17.35
N ASP A 156 -11.81 3.81 16.29
CA ASP A 156 -11.05 4.29 15.15
C ASP A 156 -11.94 5.09 14.15
N ILE A 157 -13.26 5.16 14.38
CA ILE A 157 -14.24 5.76 13.46
C ILE A 157 -14.86 7.00 14.08
N ASP A 158 -14.76 8.12 13.37
CA ASP A 158 -15.50 9.36 13.66
C ASP A 158 -16.62 9.63 12.63
N GLU A 159 -17.32 10.75 12.80
CA GLU A 159 -18.42 11.18 11.94
C GLU A 159 -18.03 11.55 10.51
N ASN A 160 -16.73 11.71 10.23
CA ASN A 160 -16.19 12.08 8.92
C ASN A 160 -15.39 10.95 8.27
N THR A 161 -15.17 9.85 8.99
CA THR A 161 -14.42 8.70 8.52
C THR A 161 -15.14 8.03 7.35
N THR A 162 -14.45 7.98 6.20
CA THR A 162 -14.97 7.42 4.97
C THR A 162 -14.61 5.94 4.80
N VAL A 163 -15.29 5.25 3.88
CA VAL A 163 -14.92 3.87 3.49
C VAL A 163 -13.48 3.81 2.96
N GLY A 164 -13.03 4.84 2.22
CA GLY A 164 -11.65 4.94 1.75
C GLY A 164 -10.62 5.05 2.88
N ASP A 165 -10.94 5.81 3.92
CA ASP A 165 -10.07 5.93 5.11
C ASP A 165 -9.96 4.59 5.85
N VAL A 166 -11.09 3.89 6.02
CA VAL A 166 -11.11 2.54 6.61
C VAL A 166 -10.30 1.55 5.78
N GLY A 167 -10.42 1.58 4.45
CA GLY A 167 -9.61 0.72 3.57
C GLY A 167 -8.11 0.98 3.75
N THR A 168 -7.72 2.24 3.84
CA THR A 168 -6.32 2.64 4.10
C THR A 168 -5.83 2.14 5.46
N LEU A 169 -6.66 2.30 6.50
CA LEU A 169 -6.33 1.84 7.85
C LEU A 169 -6.25 0.31 7.92
N ALA A 170 -7.15 -0.41 7.26
CA ALA A 170 -7.16 -1.88 7.21
C ALA A 170 -5.88 -2.43 6.58
N VAL A 171 -5.43 -1.86 5.45
CA VAL A 171 -4.14 -2.21 4.83
C VAL A 171 -2.99 -1.96 5.79
N PHE A 172 -3.00 -0.83 6.51
CA PHE A 172 -1.98 -0.53 7.51
C PHE A 172 -2.00 -1.53 8.68
N ARG A 173 -3.18 -1.88 9.22
CA ARG A 173 -3.33 -2.88 10.30
C ARG A 173 -2.86 -4.25 9.85
N ALA A 174 -3.13 -4.66 8.61
CA ALA A 174 -2.62 -5.90 8.04
C ALA A 174 -1.08 -5.92 7.99
N LYS A 175 -0.44 -4.84 7.52
CA LYS A 175 1.03 -4.70 7.56
C LYS A 175 1.57 -4.78 8.99
N LEU A 176 0.93 -4.12 9.95
CA LEU A 176 1.32 -4.18 11.36
C LEU A 176 1.18 -5.59 11.94
N ARG A 177 0.15 -6.36 11.59
CA ARG A 177 0.01 -7.77 12.01
C ARG A 177 1.17 -8.62 11.54
N VAL A 178 1.57 -8.49 10.26
CA VAL A 178 2.74 -9.21 9.72
C VAL A 178 4.02 -8.83 10.48
N ILE A 179 4.20 -7.54 10.77
CA ILE A 179 5.35 -7.07 11.55
C ILE A 179 5.29 -7.57 12.99
N ASN A 180 4.10 -7.68 13.57
CA ASN A 180 3.90 -8.16 14.92
C ASN A 180 4.37 -9.62 15.08
N GLN A 181 4.20 -10.46 14.06
CA GLN A 181 4.72 -11.84 14.06
C GLN A 181 6.25 -11.89 14.26
N ILE A 182 6.97 -10.90 13.74
CA ILE A 182 8.43 -10.78 13.86
C ILE A 182 8.82 -10.04 15.14
N THR A 183 8.08 -9.00 15.50
CA THR A 183 8.44 -8.09 16.59
C THR A 183 8.01 -8.56 17.96
N ARG A 184 6.94 -9.36 18.02
CA ARG A 184 6.29 -9.89 19.23
C ARG A 184 5.92 -8.83 20.27
N LEU A 185 5.63 -7.61 19.81
CA LEU A 185 5.16 -6.52 20.67
C LEU A 185 3.69 -6.76 21.11
N PRO A 186 3.24 -6.23 22.26
CA PRO A 186 1.84 -6.33 22.65
C PRO A 186 0.92 -5.66 21.61
N TRP A 187 -0.02 -6.42 21.04
CA TRP A 187 -0.83 -5.95 19.91
C TRP A 187 -1.68 -4.70 20.23
N GLY A 188 -2.34 -4.69 21.39
CA GLY A 188 -3.18 -3.55 21.80
C GLY A 188 -2.38 -2.25 21.91
N GLU A 189 -1.24 -2.29 22.60
CA GLU A 189 -0.35 -1.15 22.74
C GLU A 189 0.28 -0.75 21.40
N LEU A 190 0.67 -1.71 20.58
CA LEU A 190 1.24 -1.45 19.26
C LEU A 190 0.25 -0.65 18.39
N LYS A 191 -1.03 -1.05 18.40
CA LYS A 191 -2.08 -0.37 17.64
C LYS A 191 -2.29 1.07 18.10
N ALA A 192 -2.24 1.31 19.41
CA ALA A 192 -2.49 2.62 20.01
C ALA A 192 -1.29 3.58 19.84
N THR A 193 -0.07 3.05 19.98
CA THR A 193 1.15 3.86 20.08
C THR A 193 1.80 4.12 18.72
N VAL A 194 1.56 3.27 17.72
CA VAL A 194 2.21 3.35 16.39
C VAL A 194 1.20 3.66 15.27
N PRO A 195 0.78 4.93 15.13
CA PRO A 195 -0.03 5.37 14.01
C PRO A 195 0.80 5.47 12.71
N ALA A 196 0.15 5.24 11.57
CA ALA A 196 0.77 5.30 10.23
C ALA A 196 1.55 6.61 9.98
N ARG A 197 1.04 7.74 10.47
CA ARG A 197 1.63 9.08 10.32
C ARG A 197 3.00 9.25 10.99
N ARG A 198 3.44 8.31 11.82
CA ARG A 198 4.76 8.33 12.48
C ARG A 198 5.80 7.50 11.74
N LEU A 199 5.41 6.74 10.72
CA LEU A 199 6.30 5.82 10.03
C LEU A 199 6.73 6.39 8.67
N PRO A 200 8.01 6.77 8.49
CA PRO A 200 8.51 7.35 7.25
C PRO A 200 8.14 6.54 6.02
N SER A 201 8.35 5.22 6.06
CA SER A 201 8.08 4.35 4.92
C SER A 201 6.59 4.32 4.55
N GLN A 202 5.70 4.37 5.54
CA GLN A 202 4.25 4.38 5.30
C GLN A 202 3.78 5.74 4.74
N ILE A 203 4.31 6.85 5.25
CA ILE A 203 4.01 8.19 4.72
C ILE A 203 4.44 8.30 3.27
N ILE A 204 5.65 7.84 2.94
CA ILE A 204 6.18 7.90 1.57
C ILE A 204 5.35 7.01 0.63
N GLN A 205 5.14 5.74 0.99
CA GLN A 205 4.36 4.80 0.16
C GLN A 205 2.94 5.32 -0.10
N SER A 206 2.23 5.74 0.95
CA SER A 206 0.85 6.24 0.81
C SER A 206 0.77 7.55 0.02
N SER A 207 1.76 8.44 0.17
CA SER A 207 1.79 9.69 -0.59
C SER A 207 2.08 9.45 -2.07
N VAL A 208 3.03 8.58 -2.38
CA VAL A 208 3.35 8.22 -3.78
C VAL A 208 2.16 7.54 -4.44
N ASP A 209 1.49 6.63 -3.74
CA ASP A 209 0.30 5.96 -4.27
C ASP A 209 -0.86 6.95 -4.54
N ARG A 210 -1.12 7.83 -3.57
CA ARG A 210 -2.19 8.85 -3.61
C ARG A 210 -1.98 9.90 -4.69
N PHE A 211 -0.76 10.38 -4.86
CA PHE A 211 -0.44 11.46 -5.81
C PHE A 211 0.12 10.96 -7.13
N ARG A 212 0.18 9.64 -7.34
CA ARG A 212 0.57 9.09 -8.64
C ARG A 212 -0.36 9.62 -9.72
N PRO A 213 0.17 10.27 -10.77
CA PRO A 213 -0.64 10.73 -11.89
C PRO A 213 -1.35 9.55 -12.56
N ASP A 214 -2.63 9.76 -12.86
CA ASP A 214 -3.42 8.75 -13.54
C ASP A 214 -2.91 8.58 -14.99
N GLY A 215 -2.65 7.34 -15.37
CA GLY A 215 -2.06 6.97 -16.66
C GLY A 215 -3.08 6.29 -17.56
N LYS A 216 -2.79 6.21 -18.87
CA LYS A 216 -3.65 5.48 -19.82
C LYS A 216 -3.79 3.99 -19.46
N GLU A 217 -2.78 3.42 -18.81
CA GLU A 217 -2.70 2.01 -18.43
C GLU A 217 -2.26 1.90 -16.96
N TRP A 218 -2.90 1.02 -16.20
CA TRP A 218 -2.59 0.67 -14.82
C TRP A 218 -1.65 -0.53 -14.82
N LYS A 219 -0.34 -0.25 -14.90
CA LYS A 219 0.69 -1.28 -15.00
C LYS A 219 0.91 -1.97 -13.67
N GLY A 220 1.03 -3.29 -13.65
CA GLY A 220 1.35 -4.03 -12.42
C GLY A 220 2.67 -3.60 -11.77
N SER A 221 3.63 -3.09 -12.56
CA SER A 221 4.90 -2.54 -12.05
C SER A 221 4.72 -1.33 -11.12
N ASP A 222 3.59 -0.62 -11.25
CA ASP A 222 3.30 0.55 -10.42
C ASP A 222 3.26 0.15 -8.93
N LEU A 223 2.86 -1.08 -8.59
CA LEU A 223 2.87 -1.59 -7.22
C LEU A 223 4.30 -1.67 -6.66
N ASN A 224 5.25 -2.17 -7.46
CA ASN A 224 6.65 -2.29 -7.05
C ASN A 224 7.28 -0.91 -6.83
N ASP A 225 7.04 0.03 -7.73
CA ASP A 225 7.52 1.40 -7.60
C ASP A 225 6.99 2.06 -6.31
N THR A 226 5.70 1.86 -6.00
CA THR A 226 5.13 2.32 -4.74
C THR A 226 5.83 1.66 -3.56
N HIS A 227 6.03 0.33 -3.57
CA HIS A 227 6.68 -0.36 -2.45
C HIS A 227 8.14 0.06 -2.24
N LEU A 228 8.91 0.27 -3.33
CA LEU A 228 10.31 0.67 -3.27
C LEU A 228 10.49 2.16 -2.98
N SER A 229 9.46 2.98 -3.18
CA SER A 229 9.53 4.42 -2.92
C SER A 229 9.97 4.78 -1.50
N CYS A 230 9.65 3.94 -0.50
CA CYS A 230 10.05 4.19 0.89
C CYS A 230 11.57 4.18 1.11
N LEU A 231 12.33 3.57 0.19
CA LEU A 231 13.79 3.60 0.25
C LEU A 231 14.35 5.02 0.10
N ALA A 232 13.58 5.95 -0.48
CA ALA A 232 13.96 7.36 -0.61
C ALA A 232 14.18 8.09 0.72
N ALA A 233 13.71 7.51 1.84
CA ALA A 233 14.05 8.03 3.17
C ALA A 233 15.48 7.72 3.61
N TYR A 234 16.16 6.78 2.96
CA TYR A 234 17.40 6.19 3.44
C TYR A 234 18.49 6.04 2.37
N ALA A 235 18.24 6.58 1.18
CA ALA A 235 19.21 6.69 0.10
C ALA A 235 19.50 8.17 -0.14
N ASP A 236 20.77 8.54 -0.38
CA ASP A 236 21.14 9.93 -0.66
C ASP A 236 20.46 10.47 -1.93
N VAL A 237 20.35 9.60 -2.95
CA VAL A 237 19.67 9.87 -4.21
C VAL A 237 18.83 8.66 -4.61
N THR A 238 17.56 8.90 -4.96
CA THR A 238 16.65 7.88 -5.49
C THR A 238 16.23 8.22 -6.91
N TYR A 239 16.60 7.38 -7.86
CA TYR A 239 16.20 7.53 -9.25
C TYR A 239 14.87 6.81 -9.52
N VAL A 240 13.92 7.53 -10.10
CA VAL A 240 12.57 7.01 -10.39
C VAL A 240 12.12 7.41 -11.81
N ASP A 241 11.06 6.77 -12.29
CA ASP A 241 10.43 7.16 -13.55
C ASP A 241 9.70 8.52 -13.44
N LYS A 242 9.29 9.07 -14.59
CA LYS A 242 8.63 10.38 -14.68
C LYS A 242 7.35 10.48 -13.83
N ARG A 243 6.49 9.46 -13.81
CA ARG A 243 5.21 9.48 -13.06
C ARG A 243 5.48 9.39 -11.57
N THR A 244 6.38 8.51 -11.15
CA THR A 244 6.75 8.38 -9.74
C THR A 244 7.42 9.65 -9.22
N HIS A 245 8.28 10.29 -10.01
CA HIS A 245 8.84 11.59 -9.64
C HIS A 245 7.77 12.67 -9.47
N GLU A 246 6.76 12.72 -10.35
CA GLU A 246 5.67 13.69 -10.22
C GLU A 246 4.86 13.44 -8.94
N ALA A 247 4.65 12.18 -8.56
CA ALA A 247 4.03 11.82 -7.28
C ALA A 247 4.83 12.36 -6.09
N PHE A 248 6.16 12.20 -6.10
CA PHE A 248 7.06 12.77 -5.08
C PHE A 248 7.00 14.30 -5.04
N ARG A 249 6.95 14.95 -6.21
CA ARG A 249 6.82 16.41 -6.31
C ARG A 249 5.51 16.89 -5.66
N MET A 250 4.38 16.29 -6.05
CA MET A 250 3.08 16.59 -5.45
C MET A 250 3.02 16.29 -3.95
N ALA A 251 3.66 15.20 -3.50
CA ALA A 251 3.75 14.87 -2.09
C ALA A 251 4.53 15.92 -1.29
N ARG A 252 5.66 16.42 -1.82
CA ARG A 252 6.42 17.53 -1.20
C ARG A 252 5.57 18.79 -1.05
N ASP A 253 4.76 19.11 -2.05
CA ASP A 253 3.91 20.30 -2.03
C ASP A 253 2.72 20.16 -1.07
N LYS A 254 2.12 18.96 -0.98
CA LYS A 254 0.82 18.75 -0.32
C LYS A 254 0.89 18.12 1.07
N ILE A 255 2.00 17.47 1.43
CA ILE A 255 2.13 16.75 2.69
C ILE A 255 3.11 17.48 3.61
N PRO A 256 2.63 18.07 4.73
CA PRO A 256 3.50 18.73 5.69
C PRO A 256 4.61 17.81 6.20
N GLY A 257 5.84 18.33 6.25
CA GLY A 257 7.02 17.59 6.72
C GLY A 257 7.57 16.55 5.75
N PHE A 258 6.96 16.33 4.58
CA PHE A 258 7.42 15.31 3.62
C PHE A 258 8.85 15.53 3.14
N THR A 259 9.26 16.79 2.92
CA THR A 259 10.64 17.14 2.54
C THR A 259 11.67 16.70 3.58
N ALA A 260 11.32 16.65 4.87
CA ALA A 260 12.22 16.17 5.91
C ALA A 260 12.37 14.64 5.92
N LEU A 261 11.49 13.92 5.22
CA LEU A 261 11.49 12.45 5.17
C LEU A 261 12.34 11.91 4.02
N VAL A 262 12.38 12.59 2.88
CA VAL A 262 13.04 12.10 1.67
C VAL A 262 14.31 12.89 1.37
N HIS A 263 15.33 12.21 0.83
CA HIS A 263 16.50 12.89 0.27
C HIS A 263 16.23 13.28 -1.20
N ARG A 264 17.28 13.33 -2.03
CA ARG A 264 17.15 13.68 -3.44
C ARG A 264 16.38 12.60 -4.18
N VAL A 265 15.44 13.02 -5.00
CA VAL A 265 14.65 12.14 -5.87
C VAL A 265 14.77 12.71 -7.27
N GLU A 266 15.33 11.91 -8.18
CA GLU A 266 15.71 12.33 -9.52
C GLU A 266 15.03 11.46 -10.58
N LYS A 267 14.94 11.98 -11.81
CA LYS A 267 14.40 11.23 -12.95
C LYS A 267 15.53 10.56 -13.70
N ALA A 268 15.41 9.27 -13.95
CA ALA A 268 16.25 8.57 -14.91
C ALA A 268 15.39 7.75 -15.88
N GLY A 269 15.55 8.01 -17.18
CA GLY A 269 14.89 7.20 -18.21
C GLY A 269 15.53 5.82 -18.39
N HIS A 270 16.83 5.69 -18.09
CA HIS A 270 17.62 4.47 -18.24
C HIS A 270 18.77 4.43 -17.24
N TYR A 271 19.21 3.22 -16.87
CA TYR A 271 20.34 3.00 -15.95
C TYR A 271 21.64 3.67 -16.42
N SER A 272 21.89 3.78 -17.72
CA SER A 272 23.07 4.47 -18.25
C SER A 272 23.14 5.94 -17.83
N LYS A 273 21.98 6.63 -17.76
CA LYS A 273 21.89 8.03 -17.34
C LYS A 273 22.15 8.23 -15.84
N ILE A 274 21.86 7.22 -15.03
CA ILE A 274 22.14 7.26 -13.58
C ILE A 274 23.64 7.42 -13.36
N ARG A 275 24.46 6.69 -14.12
CA ARG A 275 25.92 6.77 -14.00
C ARG A 275 26.43 8.17 -14.36
N GLU A 276 25.91 8.78 -15.41
CA GLU A 276 26.27 10.15 -15.81
C GLU A 276 25.93 11.16 -14.70
N GLN A 277 24.75 11.04 -14.11
CA GLN A 277 24.25 11.93 -13.04
C GLN A 277 24.95 11.71 -11.68
N LEU A 278 25.53 10.54 -11.44
CA LEU A 278 26.32 10.25 -10.23
C LEU A 278 27.79 10.69 -10.35
N ILE A 279 28.29 10.87 -11.58
CA ILE A 279 29.69 11.23 -11.85
C ILE A 279 29.86 12.75 -11.90
N GLU A 280 28.81 13.53 -12.16
CA GLU A 280 28.86 14.99 -12.00
C GLU A 280 28.94 15.35 -10.51
N PRO A 281 30.08 15.85 -10.02
CA PRO A 281 30.09 16.56 -8.75
C PRO A 281 29.33 17.86 -8.98
N GLU A 282 28.36 18.17 -8.13
CA GLU A 282 27.85 19.54 -8.03
C GLU A 282 29.05 20.47 -7.80
N ILE A 283 29.27 21.41 -8.74
CA ILE A 283 30.12 22.58 -8.56
C ILE A 283 29.40 23.55 -7.62
#